data_AF-A0A953TWM1-F1
#
_entry.id   AF-A0A953TWM1-F1
#
_cell.length_a   1.000
_cell.length_b   1.000
_cell.length_c   1.000
_cell.angle_alpha   90.00
_cell.angle_beta   90.00
_cell.angle_gamma   90.00
#
_symmetry.space_group_name_H-M   'P 1'
#
loop_
_entity.id
_entity.type
_entity.pdbx_description
1 polymer ?
#
loop_
_entity_poly.entity_id
_entity_poly.type
_entity_poly.pdbx_seq_one_letter_code
_entity_poly.pdbx_strand_id
1 'polypeptide(L)' 'MFDGRRIERVFGETMREIGILVIVFVPLDAAFAPNTLGPATLRRVVIGAAALIFGGIMAESRK' A
#
# COMPACT_ATOMS: atom_id res chain seq x y z
N MET A 1 -6.06 14.03 -25.59
CA MET A 1 -5.52 14.67 -24.38
C MET A 1 -5.90 13.77 -23.21
N PHE A 2 -4.93 13.10 -22.57
CA PHE A 2 -5.23 12.35 -21.36
C PHE A 2 -5.59 13.33 -20.24
N ASP A 3 -6.72 13.12 -19.58
CA ASP A 3 -7.11 13.93 -18.43
C ASP A 3 -6.22 13.54 -17.24
N GLY A 4 -5.22 14.36 -16.95
CA GLY A 4 -4.24 14.10 -15.88
C GLY A 4 -4.91 13.85 -14.53
N ARG A 5 -6.06 14.48 -14.29
CA ARG A 5 -6.86 14.27 -13.06
C ARG A 5 -7.42 12.85 -12.96
N ARG A 6 -7.82 12.27 -14.09
CA ARG A 6 -8.30 10.89 -14.12
C ARG A 6 -7.15 9.91 -13.86
N ILE A 7 -5.94 10.22 -14.35
CA ILE A 7 -4.74 9.42 -14.09
C ILE A 7 -4.35 9.50 -12.62
N GLU A 8 -4.32 10.68 -12.01
CA GLU A 8 -4.00 10.86 -10.60
C GLU A 8 -4.98 10.11 -9.68
N ARG A 9 -6.27 10.13 -10.01
CA ARG A 9 -7.28 9.39 -9.26
C ARG A 9 -7.09 7.88 -9.33
N VAL A 10 -6.93 7.34 -10.54
CA VAL A 10 -6.70 5.90 -10.76
C VAL A 10 -5.39 5.46 -10.10
N PHE A 11 -4.36 6.30 -10.16
CA PHE A 11 -3.09 6.04 -9.49
C PHE A 11 -3.26 6.01 -7.96
N GLY A 12 -4.00 6.98 -7.40
CA GLY A 12 -4.30 7.04 -5.97
C GLY A 12 -5.07 5.81 -5.48
N GLU A 13 -6.12 5.42 -6.21
CA GLU A 13 -6.90 4.20 -5.96
C GLU A 13 -6.01 2.95 -5.97
N THR A 14 -5.19 2.81 -7.01
CA THR A 14 -4.26 1.67 -7.17
C THR A 14 -3.26 1.59 -6.02
N MET A 15 -2.64 2.71 -5.65
CA MET A 15 -1.66 2.78 -4.56
C MET A 15 -2.29 2.40 -3.22
N ARG A 16 -3.51 2.89 -2.97
CA ARG A 16 -4.27 2.54 -1.77
C ARG A 16 -4.58 1.06 -1.71
N GLU A 17 -5.05 0.49 -2.82
CA GLU A 17 -5.43 -0.91 -2.90
C GLU A 17 -4.23 -1.85 -2.71
N ILE A 18 -3.10 -1.56 -3.35
CA ILE A 18 -1.83 -2.28 -3.12
C ILE A 18 -1.42 -2.17 -1.65
N GLY A 19 -1.48 -0.96 -1.07
CA GLY A 19 -1.14 -0.77 0.34
C GLY A 19 -2.02 -1.60 1.29
N ILE A 20 -3.33 -1.69 1.04
CA ILE A 20 -4.26 -2.53 1.81
C ILE A 20 -3.93 -4.01 1.65
N LEU A 21 -3.64 -4.47 0.44
CA LEU A 21 -3.25 -5.86 0.21
C LEU A 21 -1.97 -6.20 0.98
N VAL A 22 -0.95 -5.34 0.90
CA VAL A 22 0.33 -5.57 1.57
C VAL A 22 0.18 -5.57 3.10
N ILE A 23 -0.59 -4.64 3.68
CA ILE A 23 -0.73 -4.53 5.14
C ILE A 23 -1.49 -5.72 5.75
N VAL A 24 -2.33 -6.40 4.98
CA VAL A 24 -3.09 -7.57 5.44
C VAL A 24 -2.34 -8.86 5.15
N PHE A 25 -1.92 -9.06 3.89
CA PHE A 25 -1.38 -10.35 3.45
C PHE A 25 0.05 -10.60 3.93
N VAL A 26 0.91 -9.57 4.04
CA VAL A 26 2.30 -9.80 4.47
C VAL A 26 2.38 -10.21 5.95
N PRO A 27 1.65 -9.58 6.90
CA PRO A 27 1.63 -10.06 8.27
C PRO A 27 0.98 -11.44 8.42
N LEU A 28 -0.06 -11.73 7.64
CA LEU A 28 -0.66 -13.07 7.62
C LEU A 28 0.34 -14.11 7.12
N ASP A 29 1.01 -13.85 6.00
CA ASP A 29 2.04 -14.75 5.46
C ASP A 29 3.18 -14.94 6.47
N ALA A 30 3.65 -13.86 7.10
CA ALA A 30 4.66 -13.94 8.17
C ALA A 30 4.17 -14.68 9.43
N ALA A 31 2.87 -14.81 9.68
CA ALA A 31 2.34 -15.57 10.81
C ALA A 31 2.24 -17.08 10.51
N PHE A 32 2.09 -17.46 9.24
CA PHE A 32 1.83 -18.85 8.83
C PHE A 32 2.98 -19.50 8.05
N ALA A 33 3.95 -18.74 7.54
CA ALA A 33 5.06 -19.27 6.75
C ALA A 33 6.23 -19.75 7.63
N PRO A 34 6.90 -20.87 7.29
CA PRO A 34 8.03 -21.41 8.06
C PRO A 34 9.33 -20.58 7.94
N ASN A 35 9.44 -19.69 6.93
CA ASN A 35 10.56 -18.76 6.74
C ASN A 35 10.04 -17.32 6.83
N THR A 36 9.75 -16.89 8.05
CA THR A 36 9.14 -15.57 8.31
C THR A 36 10.13 -14.44 8.02
N LEU A 37 9.62 -13.34 7.47
CA LEU A 37 10.34 -12.07 7.47
C LEU A 37 10.76 -11.72 8.91
N GLY A 38 12.02 -11.34 9.10
CA GLY A 38 12.49 -10.88 10.41
C GLY A 38 11.64 -9.68 10.90
N PRO A 39 11.49 -9.49 12.22
CA PRO A 39 10.61 -8.45 12.79
C PRO A 39 10.89 -7.04 12.26
N ALA A 40 12.17 -6.73 12.00
CA ALA A 40 12.58 -5.46 11.41
C ALA A 40 12.08 -5.28 9.97
N THR A 41 12.11 -6.33 9.16
CA THR A 41 11.61 -6.32 7.78
C THR A 41 10.09 -6.23 7.76
N LEU A 42 9.40 -6.99 8.62
CA LEU A 42 7.95 -6.93 8.76
C LEU A 42 7.49 -5.51 9.14
N ARG A 43 8.16 -4.87 10.11
CA ARG A 43 7.87 -3.48 10.49
C ARG A 43 8.05 -2.51 9.32
N ARG A 44 9.10 -2.66 8.52
CA ARG A 44 9.33 -1.80 7.33
C ARG A 44 8.23 -1.99 6.29
N VAL A 45 7.78 -3.22 6.07
CA VAL A 45 6.69 -3.49 5.13
C VAL A 45 5.40 -2.85 5.60
N VAL A 46 5.04 -2.98 6.89
CA VAL A 46 3.84 -2.34 7.44
C VAL A 46 3.89 -0.82 7.31
N ILE A 47 5.03 -0.19 7.62
CA ILE A 47 5.22 1.26 7.44
C ILE A 47 5.09 1.66 5.96
N GLY A 48 5.72 0.90 5.06
CA GLY A 48 5.63 1.15 3.61
C GLY A 48 4.20 1.03 3.09
N ALA A 49 3.47 -0.01 3.52
CA ALA A 49 2.08 -0.21 3.18
C ALA A 49 1.19 0.94 3.68
N ALA A 50 1.39 1.40 4.92
CA ALA A 50 0.69 2.56 5.46
C ALA A 50 0.99 3.84 4.66
N ALA A 51 2.23 4.04 4.22
CA ALA A 51 2.61 5.16 3.36
C ALA A 51 1.94 5.09 1.98
N LEU A 52 1.81 3.90 1.38
CA LEU A 52 1.08 3.70 0.12
C LEU A 52 -0.41 4.05 0.26
N ILE A 53 -1.04 3.59 1.36
CA ILE A 53 -2.45 3.92 1.66
C ILE A 53 -2.62 5.42 1.81
N PHE A 54 -1.80 6.05 2.65
CA PHE A 54 -1.89 7.48 2.90
C PHE A 54 -1.62 8.30 1.63
N GLY A 55 -0.58 7.94 0.87
CA GLY A 55 -0.26 8.58 -0.41
C GLY A 55 -1.37 8.42 -1.44
N GLY A 56 -1.98 7.25 -1.52
CA GLY A 56 -3.12 6.98 -2.40
C GLY A 56 -4.34 7.83 -2.05
N ILE A 57 -4.70 7.91 -0.76
CA ILE A 57 -5.80 8.77 -0.27
C ILE A 57 -5.51 10.24 -0.57
N MET A 58 -4.27 10.69 -0.37
CA MET A 58 -3.91 12.09 -0.60
C MET A 58 -3.91 12.46 -2.08
N ALA A 59 -3.50 11.54 -2.96
CA ALA A 59 -3.60 11.70 -4.41
C ALA A 59 -5.08 11.74 -4.86
N GLU A 60 -5.94 10.90 -4.29
CA GLU A 60 -7.38 10.93 -4.56
C GLU A 60 -8.07 12.21 -4.04
N SER A 61 -7.60 12.75 -2.91
CA SER A 61 -8.19 13.91 -2.23
C SER A 61 -7.77 15.26 -2.81
N ARG A 62 -6.71 15.31 -3.63
CA ARG A 62 -6.31 16.52 -4.37
C ARG A 62 -7.33 16.77 -5.48
N LYS A 63 -8.33 17.60 -5.16
CA LYS A 63 -9.36 18.10 -6.10
C LYS A 63 -8.81 19.13 -7.07
#